data_AF-A0A521EEJ8-F1
#
_entry.id   AF-A0A521EEJ8-F1
#
_cell.length_a   1.000
_cell.length_b   1.000
_cell.length_c   1.000
_cell.angle_alpha   90.00
_cell.angle_beta   90.00
_cell.angle_gamma   90.00
#
_symmetry.space_group_name_H-M   'P 1'
#
loop_
_entity.id
_entity.type
_entity.pdbx_description
1 polymer ?
#
loop_
_entity_poly.entity_id
_entity_poly.type
_entity_poly.pdbx_seq_one_letter_code
_entity_poly.pdbx_strand_id
1 'polypeptide(L)'
;MAHDPLSPREALRTRTGAVLAAVSLLALVYGVLIVAELLLGVLVAGSLSVGAYLSYRTFAVLDSIADAAQRFADAAERESGEAVARDASSGTDPNRLTERER
;
A
#
# COMPACT_ATOMS: atom_id res chain seq x y z
N MET A 1 -50.29 21.17 -44.54
CA MET A 1 -49.54 20.15 -45.30
C MET A 1 -48.62 19.45 -44.32
N ALA A 2 -48.89 18.18 -43.99
CA ALA A 2 -48.02 17.41 -43.10
C ALA A 2 -46.78 17.00 -43.90
N HIS A 3 -45.59 17.43 -43.47
CA HIS A 3 -44.34 16.88 -43.98
C HIS A 3 -44.18 15.48 -43.41
N ASP A 4 -44.09 14.49 -44.29
CA ASP A 4 -43.71 13.14 -43.91
C ASP A 4 -42.21 13.14 -43.59
N PRO A 5 -41.80 12.91 -42.33
CA PRO A 5 -40.39 12.98 -41.98
C PRO A 5 -39.63 11.82 -42.63
N LEU A 6 -38.45 12.12 -43.18
CA LEU A 6 -37.54 11.11 -43.71
C LEU A 6 -37.28 10.03 -42.66
N SER A 7 -37.41 8.76 -43.05
CA SER A 7 -37.01 7.66 -42.18
C SER A 7 -35.48 7.71 -41.94
N PRO A 8 -34.96 7.18 -40.83
CA PRO A 8 -33.52 7.19 -40.53
C PRO A 8 -32.66 6.59 -41.65
N ARG A 9 -33.19 5.58 -42.35
CA ARG A 9 -32.52 4.92 -43.47
C ARG A 9 -32.46 5.79 -44.72
N GLU A 10 -33.50 6.59 -44.97
CA GLU A 10 -33.52 7.57 -46.07
C GLU A 10 -32.66 8.78 -45.74
N ALA A 11 -32.65 9.23 -44.48
CA ALA A 11 -31.78 10.31 -44.02
C ALA A 11 -30.30 9.97 -44.22
N LEU A 12 -29.87 8.75 -43.91
CA LEU A 12 -28.48 8.28 -44.14
C LEU A 12 -28.06 8.25 -45.61
N ARG A 13 -29.01 8.14 -46.54
CA ARG A 13 -28.72 8.19 -47.99
C ARG A 13 -28.54 9.62 -48.49
N THR A 14 -28.93 10.62 -47.72
CA THR A 14 -28.63 12.03 -48.02
C THR A 14 -27.21 12.39 -47.60
N ARG A 15 -26.57 13.29 -48.34
CA ARG A 15 -25.22 13.78 -47.99
C ARG A 15 -25.19 14.38 -46.59
N THR A 16 -26.21 15.16 -46.22
CA THR A 16 -26.31 15.81 -44.91
C THR A 16 -26.50 14.80 -43.78
N GLY A 17 -27.39 13.81 -43.95
CA GLY A 17 -27.60 12.77 -42.94
C GLY A 17 -26.39 11.87 -42.75
N ALA A 18 -25.64 11.56 -43.81
CA ALA A 18 -24.38 10.83 -43.70
C ALA A 18 -23.32 11.60 -42.91
N VAL A 19 -23.16 12.91 -43.15
CA VAL A 19 -22.24 13.77 -42.39
C VAL A 19 -22.65 13.83 -40.92
N LEU A 20 -23.94 14.04 -40.62
CA LEU A 20 -24.43 14.07 -39.24
C LEU A 20 -24.21 12.74 -38.52
N ALA A 21 -24.42 11.61 -39.21
CA ALA A 21 -24.14 10.29 -38.65
C ALA A 21 -22.66 10.10 -38.35
N ALA A 22 -21.77 10.51 -39.25
CA ALA A 22 -20.32 10.44 -39.05
C ALA A 22 -19.86 11.31 -37.87
N VAL A 23 -20.35 12.55 -37.77
CA VAL A 23 -20.04 13.45 -36.65
C VAL A 23 -20.59 12.89 -35.33
N SER A 24 -21.81 12.35 -35.33
CA SER A 24 -22.41 11.73 -34.14
C SER A 24 -21.61 10.51 -33.68
N LEU A 25 -21.18 9.67 -34.63
CA LEU A 25 -20.33 8.52 -34.33
C LEU A 25 -18.98 8.96 -33.77
N LEU A 26 -18.36 9.99 -34.36
CA LEU A 26 -17.10 10.54 -33.87
C LEU A 26 -17.26 11.09 -32.45
N ALA A 27 -18.30 11.87 -32.20
CA ALA A 27 -18.61 12.41 -30.87
C ALA A 27 -18.85 11.29 -29.85
N LEU A 28 -19.56 10.22 -30.23
CA LEU A 28 -19.78 9.06 -29.37
C LEU A 28 -18.47 8.36 -29.02
N VAL A 29 -17.65 8.03 -30.02
CA VAL A 29 -16.35 7.37 -29.83
C VAL A 29 -15.44 8.24 -28.95
N TYR A 30 -15.36 9.52 -29.25
CA TYR A 30 -14.54 10.46 -28.50
C TYR A 30 -15.03 10.62 -27.04
N GLY A 31 -16.35 10.64 -26.83
CA GLY A 31 -16.93 10.64 -25.49
C GLY A 31 -16.58 9.38 -24.69
N VAL A 32 -16.63 8.21 -25.32
CA VAL A 32 -16.22 6.94 -24.70
C VAL A 32 -14.74 6.98 -24.31
N LEU A 33 -13.87 7.52 -25.17
CA LEU A 33 -12.44 7.67 -24.87
C LEU A 33 -12.20 8.57 -23.66
N ILE A 34 -12.90 9.71 -23.58
CA ILE A 34 -12.80 10.61 -22.42
C ILE A 34 -13.21 9.88 -21.13
N VAL A 35 -14.34 9.16 -21.15
CA VAL A 35 -14.79 8.41 -19.97
C VAL A 35 -13.77 7.34 -19.57
N ALA A 36 -13.20 6.62 -20.55
CA ALA A 36 -12.17 5.62 -20.29
C ALA A 36 -10.92 6.24 -19.67
N GLU A 37 -10.47 7.39 -20.17
CA GLU A 37 -9.30 8.10 -19.66
C GLU A 37 -9.53 8.62 -18.23
N LEU A 38 -10.71 9.15 -17.94
CA LEU A 38 -11.09 9.56 -16.59
C LEU A 38 -11.13 8.38 -15.63
N LEU A 39 -11.71 7.25 -16.03
CA LEU A 39 -11.74 6.03 -15.22
C LEU A 39 -10.33 5.49 -14.98
N LEU A 40 -9.46 5.51 -15.99
CA LEU A 40 -8.06 5.14 -15.84
C LEU A 40 -7.34 6.07 -14.84
N GLY A 41 -7.56 7.39 -14.96
CA GLY A 41 -7.01 8.36 -14.02
C GLY A 41 -7.44 8.10 -12.57
N VAL A 42 -8.73 7.83 -12.35
CA VAL A 42 -9.27 7.47 -11.03
C VAL A 42 -8.66 6.16 -10.51
N LEU A 43 -8.56 5.14 -11.36
CA LEU A 43 -7.97 3.85 -11.00
C LEU A 43 -6.50 4.00 -10.59
N VAL A 44 -5.71 4.74 -11.37
CA VAL A 44 -4.29 4.99 -11.09
C VAL A 44 -4.13 5.80 -9.81
N ALA A 45 -4.85 6.92 -9.66
CA ALA A 45 -4.76 7.76 -8.47
C ALA A 45 -5.20 7.00 -7.21
N GLY A 46 -6.30 6.24 -7.28
CA GLY A 46 -6.81 5.43 -6.19
C GLY A 46 -5.85 4.30 -5.80
N SER A 47 -5.36 3.55 -6.77
CA SER A 47 -4.42 2.44 -6.53
C SER A 47 -3.08 2.94 -5.98
N LEU A 48 -2.54 4.05 -6.49
CA LEU A 48 -1.32 4.65 -5.94
C LEU A 48 -1.52 5.13 -4.51
N SER A 49 -2.64 5.79 -4.22
CA SER A 49 -2.92 6.30 -2.87
C SER A 49 -3.07 5.16 -1.85
N VAL A 50 -3.86 4.14 -2.20
CA VAL A 50 -4.06 2.95 -1.37
C VAL A 50 -2.76 2.17 -1.23
N GLY A 51 -2.03 1.96 -2.33
CA GLY A 51 -0.75 1.26 -2.34
C GLY A 51 0.30 1.95 -1.47
N ALA A 52 0.40 3.28 -1.56
CA ALA A 52 1.31 4.06 -0.73
C ALA A 52 0.94 3.96 0.76
N TYR A 53 -0.35 4.12 1.09
CA TYR A 53 -0.84 4.00 2.47
C TYR A 53 -0.59 2.61 3.06
N LEU A 54 -0.92 1.55 2.32
CA LEU A 54 -0.71 0.17 2.76
C LEU A 54 0.77 -0.15 2.89
N SER A 55 1.60 0.31 1.96
CA SER A 55 3.06 0.15 2.03
C SER A 55 3.61 0.80 3.29
N TYR A 56 3.28 2.07 3.51
CA TYR A 56 3.67 2.80 4.72
C TYR A 56 3.24 2.05 5.99
N ARG A 57 1.97 1.63 6.04
CA ARG A 57 1.44 0.94 7.21
C ARG A 57 2.14 -0.41 7.45
N THR A 58 2.44 -1.13 6.39
CA THR A 58 3.15 -2.42 6.46
C THR A 58 4.55 -2.22 7.00
N PHE A 59 5.32 -1.25 6.48
CA PHE A 59 6.65 -0.94 7.00
C PHE A 59 6.61 -0.51 8.47
N ALA A 60 5.66 0.34 8.87
CA ALA A 60 5.52 0.74 10.26
C ALA A 60 5.22 -0.45 11.20
N VAL A 61 4.42 -1.42 10.74
CA VAL A 61 4.16 -2.65 11.52
C VAL A 61 5.43 -3.50 11.60
N LEU A 62 6.14 -3.69 10.49
CA LEU A 62 7.40 -4.45 10.48
C LEU A 62 8.46 -3.83 11.40
N ASP A 63 8.55 -2.51 11.42
CA ASP A 63 9.43 -1.75 12.31
C ASP A 63 9.08 -2.02 13.78
N SER A 64 7.80 -1.96 14.14
CA SER A 64 7.36 -2.27 15.51
C SER A 64 7.63 -3.72 15.94
N ILE A 65 7.63 -4.67 14.98
CA ILE A 65 7.99 -6.07 15.23
C ILE A 65 9.49 -6.19 15.47
N ALA A 66 10.31 -5.50 14.69
CA ALA A 66 11.76 -5.48 14.87
C ALA A 66 12.13 -4.91 16.24
N ASP A 67 11.52 -3.79 16.64
CA ASP A 67 11.70 -3.18 17.96
C ASP A 67 11.27 -4.12 19.11
N ALA A 68 10.20 -4.89 18.92
CA ALA A 68 9.78 -5.88 19.89
C ALA A 68 10.80 -7.03 19.99
N ALA A 69 11.30 -7.52 18.85
CA ALA A 69 12.30 -8.58 18.81
C ALA A 69 13.60 -8.16 19.48
N GLN A 70 14.06 -6.93 19.27
CA GLN A 70 15.25 -6.38 19.94
C GLN A 70 15.06 -6.31 21.46
N ARG A 71 13.90 -5.84 21.94
CA ARG A 71 13.61 -5.83 23.39
C ARG A 71 13.61 -7.22 24.01
N PHE A 72 13.13 -8.24 23.29
CA PHE A 72 13.21 -9.63 23.75
C PHE A 72 14.67 -10.13 23.82
N ALA A 73 15.50 -9.79 22.85
CA ALA A 73 16.92 -10.12 22.86
C ALA A 73 17.64 -9.45 24.05
N ASP A 74 17.44 -8.15 24.25
CA ASP A 74 18.03 -7.39 25.36
C ASP A 74 17.62 -7.92 26.74
N ALA A 75 16.39 -8.43 26.88
CA ALA A 75 15.92 -9.06 28.10
C ALA A 75 16.62 -10.40 28.35
N ALA A 76 16.75 -11.24 27.33
CA ALA A 76 17.44 -12.52 27.41
C ALA A 76 18.95 -12.37 27.71
N GLU A 77 19.59 -11.36 27.13
CA GLU A 77 21.00 -11.03 27.44
C GLU A 77 21.18 -10.57 28.90
N ARG A 78 20.24 -9.80 29.44
CA ARG A 78 20.26 -9.42 30.86
C ARG A 78 20.17 -10.62 31.80
N GLU A 79 19.21 -11.51 31.53
CA GLU A 79 19.00 -12.70 32.36
C GLU A 79 20.23 -13.61 32.37
N SER A 80 20.84 -13.83 31.20
CA SER A 80 22.08 -14.62 31.09
C SER A 80 23.28 -13.94 31.76
N GLY A 81 23.45 -12.63 31.61
CA GLY A 81 24.51 -11.86 32.26
C GLY A 81 24.38 -11.85 33.79
N GLU A 82 23.16 -11.74 34.33
CA GLU A 82 22.90 -11.84 35.77
C GLU A 82 23.21 -13.24 36.33
N ALA A 83 22.92 -14.31 35.59
CA ALA A 83 23.28 -15.66 35.98
C ALA A 83 24.80 -15.84 36.08
N VAL A 84 25.55 -15.35 35.08
CA VAL A 84 27.03 -15.38 35.07
C VAL A 84 27.61 -14.53 36.19
N ALA A 85 27.07 -13.33 36.45
CA ALA A 85 27.53 -12.48 37.54
C ALA A 85 27.26 -13.11 38.92
N ARG A 86 26.12 -13.78 39.09
CA ARG A 86 25.78 -14.52 40.33
C ARG A 86 26.75 -15.69 40.55
N ASP A 87 27.06 -16.46 39.53
CA ASP A 87 28.07 -17.54 39.60
C ASP A 87 29.46 -17.01 39.92
N ALA A 88 29.88 -15.90 39.29
CA ALA A 88 31.16 -15.26 39.58
C ALA A 88 31.26 -14.73 41.04
N SER A 89 30.15 -14.20 41.56
CA SER A 89 30.05 -13.76 42.96
C SER A 89 30.02 -14.92 43.96
N SER A 90 29.46 -16.07 43.57
CA SER A 90 29.46 -17.29 44.39
C SER A 90 30.81 -18.02 44.37
N GLY A 91 31.63 -17.81 43.34
CA GLY A 91 32.96 -18.42 43.20
C GLY A 91 34.11 -17.60 43.78
N THR A 92 33.89 -16.35 44.19
CA THR A 92 34.95 -15.42 44.61
C THR A 92 34.84 -15.00 46.07
N ASP A 93 34.93 -15.95 46.99
CA ASP A 93 35.41 -15.62 48.35
C ASP A 93 36.42 -16.66 48.90
N PRO A 94 37.58 -16.87 48.23
CA PRO A 94 38.67 -17.65 48.79
C PRO A 94 39.42 -16.92 49.92
N ASN A 95 39.12 -15.65 50.19
CA ASN A 95 39.93 -14.80 51.09
C ASN A 95 39.29 -14.57 52.47
N ARG A 96 38.07 -15.05 52.72
CA ARG A 96 37.43 -14.94 54.05
C ARG A 96 37.89 -15.99 55.07
N LEU A 97 38.61 -17.03 54.63
CA LEU A 97 39.11 -18.10 55.50
C LEU A 97 40.49 -17.80 56.10
N THR A 98 41.27 -16.91 55.50
CA THR A 98 42.66 -16.60 55.90
C THR A 98 42.77 -15.48 56.94
N GLU A 99 41.69 -14.73 57.21
CA GLU A 99 41.70 -13.63 58.18
C GLU A 99 41.30 -14.05 59.61
N ARG A 100 40.85 -15.30 59.80
CA ARG A 100 40.45 -15.83 61.12
C ARG A 100 41.57 -16.51 61.92
N GLU A 101 42.80 -16.51 61.39
CA GLU A 101 43.97 -17.18 61.98
C GLU A 101 45.11 -16.22 62.38
N ARG A 102 44.83 -14.94 62.65
CA ARG A 102 45.85 -14.00 63.14
C ARG A 102 45.46 -13.27 64.42
#